data_AF-A0A7C0VTA8-F1
#
_entry.id   AF-A0A7C0VTA8-F1
#
_cell.length_a   1.000
_cell.length_b   1.000
_cell.length_c   1.000
_cell.angle_alpha   90.00
_cell.angle_beta   90.00
_cell.angle_gamma   90.00
#
_symmetry.space_group_name_H-M   'P 1'
#
loop_
_entity.id
_entity.type
_entity.pdbx_description
1 polymer ?
#
loop_
_entity_poly.entity_id
_entity_poly.type
_entity_poly.pdbx_seq_one_letter_code
_entity_poly.pdbx_strand_id
1 'polypeptide(L)'
;MTMKLRFKPLLIYIALSTLIALVTHFSESLILPLMLESTSFIFARVVLYYALIFIGGLVYYRHLPVRNINFYVATPLFVFSLFIVEFMFGFISASLSIRILYYITVVFLPIILFEEKREITRKDLSTMLMIYVSAAVVPLLIRMSIPTQYFNYCECWMDTAIFSNAMRIQRLPLEDPWLSGLPMVYYYGGHYGFATLALLSALPPGYGINVASATVLQLLFMAIYGFSLVILREKGVPRARLLSLLIALCLTFGANAYPFVEYLKYLWNGDQNAFNTA
;
A
#
# COMPACT_ATOMS: atom_id res chain seq x y z
N MET A 1 -4.86 -30.68 -7.93
CA MET A 1 -4.11 -30.32 -6.70
C MET A 1 -5.13 -30.26 -5.57
N THR A 2 -5.21 -31.30 -4.74
CA THR A 2 -6.17 -31.39 -3.64
C THR A 2 -5.66 -30.57 -2.46
N MET A 3 -6.34 -29.47 -2.15
CA MET A 3 -6.01 -28.57 -1.04
C MET A 3 -6.34 -29.29 0.28
N LYS A 4 -5.36 -29.92 0.92
CA LYS A 4 -5.55 -30.48 2.28
C LYS A 4 -5.45 -29.34 3.28
N LEU A 5 -6.62 -28.84 3.73
CA LEU A 5 -6.67 -27.82 4.78
C LEU A 5 -6.01 -28.36 6.07
N ARG A 6 -4.98 -27.67 6.55
CA ARG A 6 -4.29 -27.99 7.81
C ARG A 6 -5.09 -27.43 8.98
N PHE A 7 -6.12 -28.17 9.42
CA PHE A 7 -7.10 -27.70 10.41
C PHE A 7 -6.48 -27.27 11.76
N LYS A 8 -5.51 -28.03 12.30
CA LYS A 8 -4.85 -27.70 13.58
C LYS A 8 -4.02 -26.40 13.52
N PRO A 9 -3.09 -26.21 12.56
CA PRO A 9 -2.40 -24.93 12.39
C PRO A 9 -3.35 -23.75 12.18
N LEU A 10 -4.44 -23.94 11.44
CA LEU A 10 -5.44 -22.90 11.19
C LEU A 10 -6.14 -22.45 12.49
N LEU A 11 -6.53 -23.39 13.36
CA LEU A 11 -7.15 -23.06 14.64
C LEU A 11 -6.19 -22.29 15.57
N ILE A 12 -4.94 -22.74 15.68
CA ILE A 12 -3.92 -22.07 16.51
C ILE A 12 -3.71 -20.63 16.00
N TYR A 13 -3.63 -20.48 14.69
CA TYR A 13 -3.48 -19.18 14.06
C TYR A 13 -4.65 -18.24 14.37
N ILE A 14 -5.88 -18.70 14.20
CA ILE A 14 -7.08 -17.91 14.51
C ILE A 14 -7.07 -17.50 15.99
N ALA A 15 -6.71 -18.42 16.90
CA ALA A 15 -6.63 -18.10 18.32
C ALA A 15 -5.58 -17.03 18.64
N LEU A 16 -4.38 -17.13 18.07
CA LEU A 16 -3.29 -16.17 18.27
C LEU A 16 -3.59 -14.80 17.67
N SER A 17 -4.11 -14.74 16.45
CA SER A 17 -4.47 -13.48 15.80
C SER A 17 -5.58 -12.76 16.57
N THR A 18 -6.58 -13.52 17.04
CA THR A 18 -7.66 -12.99 17.88
C THR A 18 -7.12 -12.47 19.21
N LEU A 19 -6.17 -13.17 19.84
CA LEU A 19 -5.56 -12.71 21.09
C LEU A 19 -4.80 -11.38 20.92
N ILE A 20 -4.02 -11.24 19.84
CA ILE A 20 -3.30 -9.98 19.53
C ILE A 20 -4.29 -8.82 19.35
N ALA A 21 -5.39 -9.06 18.63
CA ALA A 21 -6.45 -8.07 18.42
C ALA A 21 -7.13 -7.69 19.74
N LEU A 22 -7.42 -8.69 20.59
CA LEU A 22 -8.04 -8.45 21.90
C LEU A 22 -7.14 -7.60 22.80
N VAL A 23 -5.85 -7.90 22.87
CA VAL A 23 -4.88 -7.13 23.67
C VAL A 23 -4.78 -5.70 23.16
N THR A 24 -4.71 -5.49 21.85
CA THR A 24 -4.65 -4.15 21.27
C THR A 24 -5.93 -3.36 21.54
N HIS A 25 -7.10 -4.00 21.49
CA HIS A 25 -8.40 -3.37 21.76
C HIS A 25 -8.45 -2.70 23.15
N PHE A 26 -7.92 -3.34 24.19
CA PHE A 26 -7.90 -2.77 25.55
C PHE A 26 -7.06 -1.50 25.69
N SER A 27 -6.06 -1.33 24.81
CA SER A 27 -5.16 -0.18 24.81
C SER A 27 -5.44 0.83 23.70
N GLU A 28 -6.40 0.54 22.82
CA GLU A 28 -6.62 1.29 21.58
C GLU A 28 -7.00 2.75 21.85
N SER A 29 -7.89 3.00 22.81
CA SER A 29 -8.32 4.36 23.18
C SER A 29 -7.18 5.24 23.70
N LEU A 30 -6.11 4.64 24.23
CA LEU A 30 -4.91 5.34 24.68
C LEU A 30 -3.91 5.54 23.53
N ILE A 31 -3.70 4.51 22.71
CA ILE A 31 -2.64 4.48 21.70
C ILE A 31 -3.04 5.24 20.43
N LEU A 32 -4.31 5.13 20.01
CA LEU A 32 -4.78 5.68 18.74
C LEU A 32 -4.59 7.21 18.64
N PRO A 33 -4.97 8.02 19.65
CA PRO A 33 -4.71 9.47 19.60
C PRO A 33 -3.22 9.78 19.49
N LEU A 34 -2.38 9.08 20.26
CA LEU A 34 -0.92 9.25 20.23
C LEU A 34 -0.34 8.95 18.85
N MET A 35 -0.83 7.89 18.17
CA MET A 35 -0.42 7.56 16.81
C MET A 35 -0.81 8.64 15.80
N LEU A 36 -2.02 9.21 15.93
CA LEU A 36 -2.57 10.19 15.00
C LEU A 36 -1.97 11.60 15.15
N GLU A 37 -1.48 11.95 16.33
CA GLU A 37 -0.97 13.29 16.63
C GLU A 37 0.57 13.36 16.68
N SER A 38 1.25 12.27 17.05
CA SER A 38 2.70 12.27 17.22
C SER A 38 3.44 12.28 15.88
N THR A 39 4.37 13.23 15.74
CA THR A 39 5.35 13.31 14.63
C THR A 39 6.72 12.73 14.99
N SER A 40 6.83 12.02 16.12
CA SER A 40 8.10 11.41 16.55
C SER A 40 8.44 10.19 15.68
N PHE A 41 9.71 10.08 15.28
CA PHE A 41 10.24 8.94 14.51
C PHE A 41 9.55 8.71 13.15
N ILE A 42 9.07 9.75 12.47
CA ILE A 42 8.36 9.63 11.18
C ILE A 42 9.13 8.79 10.16
N PHE A 43 10.46 8.97 10.05
CA PHE A 43 11.28 8.14 9.16
C PHE A 43 11.19 6.65 9.48
N ALA A 44 11.24 6.27 10.76
CA ALA A 44 11.10 4.87 11.17
C ALA A 44 9.69 4.33 10.87
N ARG A 45 8.66 5.17 11.01
CA ARG A 45 7.27 4.81 10.68
C ARG A 45 7.05 4.63 9.18
N VAL A 46 7.70 5.46 8.34
CA VAL A 46 7.72 5.26 6.89
C VAL A 46 8.45 3.97 6.52
N VAL A 47 9.58 3.68 7.17
CA VAL A 47 10.30 2.40 6.96
C VAL A 47 9.42 1.22 7.37
N LEU A 48 8.73 1.30 8.51
CA LEU A 48 7.79 0.27 8.96
C LEU A 48 6.67 0.05 7.93
N TYR A 49 6.08 1.13 7.41
CA TYR A 49 5.05 1.07 6.38
C TYR A 49 5.49 0.25 5.15
N TYR A 50 6.66 0.56 4.59
CA TYR A 50 7.17 -0.19 3.44
C TYR A 50 7.65 -1.59 3.83
N ALA A 51 8.16 -1.79 5.05
CA ALA A 51 8.52 -3.13 5.55
C ALA A 51 7.29 -4.05 5.64
N LEU A 52 6.16 -3.56 6.14
CA LEU A 52 4.90 -4.32 6.24
C LEU A 52 4.41 -4.76 4.84
N ILE A 53 4.51 -3.88 3.84
CA ILE A 53 4.16 -4.21 2.45
C ILE A 53 5.14 -5.23 1.87
N PHE A 54 6.44 -5.02 2.07
CA PHE A 54 7.49 -5.92 1.57
C PHE A 54 7.36 -7.33 2.14
N ILE A 55 7.12 -7.45 3.44
CA ILE A 55 6.92 -8.74 4.13
C ILE A 55 5.68 -9.45 3.59
N GLY A 56 4.55 -8.75 3.48
CA GLY A 56 3.33 -9.33 2.90
C GLY A 56 3.54 -9.80 1.45
N GLY A 57 4.20 -8.99 0.63
CA GLY A 57 4.58 -9.36 -0.74
C GLY A 57 5.52 -10.55 -0.83
N LEU A 58 6.49 -10.68 0.09
CA LEU A 58 7.38 -11.84 0.18
C LEU A 58 6.62 -13.12 0.56
N VAL A 59 5.70 -13.03 1.52
CA VAL A 59 4.88 -14.19 1.92
C VAL A 59 4.02 -14.66 0.75
N TYR A 60 3.37 -13.72 0.06
CA TYR A 60 2.58 -14.00 -1.15
C TYR A 60 3.44 -14.63 -2.25
N TYR A 61 4.60 -14.05 -2.54
CA TYR A 61 5.53 -14.58 -3.54
C TYR A 61 6.01 -15.99 -3.17
N ARG A 62 6.27 -16.26 -1.90
CA ARG A 62 6.80 -17.55 -1.46
C ARG A 62 5.76 -18.66 -1.47
N HIS A 63 4.51 -18.34 -1.13
CA HIS A 63 3.50 -19.36 -0.79
C HIS A 63 2.31 -19.45 -1.74
N LEU A 64 1.93 -18.39 -2.47
CA LEU A 64 0.77 -18.48 -3.36
C LEU A 64 1.00 -19.48 -4.50
N PRO A 65 0.03 -20.36 -4.83
CA PRO A 65 0.21 -21.37 -5.86
C PRO A 65 -0.06 -20.85 -7.28
N VAL A 66 0.47 -19.67 -7.59
CA VAL A 66 0.32 -19.02 -8.90
C VAL A 66 1.58 -19.27 -9.73
N ARG A 67 1.43 -20.01 -10.83
CA ARG A 67 2.53 -20.31 -11.75
C ARG A 67 3.16 -19.01 -12.27
N ASN A 68 4.49 -18.97 -12.33
CA ASN A 68 5.28 -17.84 -12.83
C ASN A 68 5.06 -16.49 -12.11
N ILE A 69 4.40 -16.48 -10.93
CA ILE A 69 4.32 -15.27 -10.12
C ILE A 69 5.73 -14.84 -9.70
N ASN A 70 6.01 -13.54 -9.77
CA ASN A 70 7.20 -12.95 -9.21
C ASN A 70 6.83 -12.01 -8.05
N PHE A 71 7.83 -11.62 -7.25
CA PHE A 71 7.65 -10.71 -6.12
C PHE A 71 6.95 -9.39 -6.50
N TYR A 72 7.21 -8.88 -7.70
CA TYR A 72 6.68 -7.60 -8.18
C TYR A 72 5.19 -7.66 -8.51
N VAL A 73 4.65 -8.82 -8.88
CA VAL A 73 3.20 -9.08 -9.00
C VAL A 73 2.59 -9.46 -7.65
N ALA A 74 3.31 -10.24 -6.85
CA ALA A 74 2.83 -10.70 -5.55
C ALA A 74 2.57 -9.57 -4.56
N THR A 75 3.37 -8.49 -4.61
CA THR A 75 3.26 -7.37 -3.66
C THR A 75 2.00 -6.52 -3.89
N PRO A 76 1.67 -6.04 -5.11
CA PRO A 76 0.36 -5.42 -5.37
C PRO A 76 -0.81 -6.35 -5.08
N LEU A 77 -0.67 -7.66 -5.38
CA LEU A 77 -1.72 -8.64 -5.07
C LEU A 77 -1.97 -8.77 -3.55
N PHE A 78 -0.91 -8.73 -2.75
CA PHE A 78 -1.00 -8.68 -1.29
C PHE A 78 -1.78 -7.43 -0.83
N VAL A 79 -1.37 -6.25 -1.28
CA VAL A 79 -2.03 -4.98 -0.90
C VAL A 79 -3.50 -4.99 -1.33
N PHE A 80 -3.79 -5.45 -2.54
CA PHE A 80 -5.16 -5.57 -3.04
C PHE A 80 -6.01 -6.55 -2.21
N SER A 81 -5.44 -7.69 -1.82
CA SER A 81 -6.11 -8.65 -0.94
C SER A 81 -6.45 -8.05 0.42
N LEU A 82 -5.52 -7.28 0.98
CA LEU A 82 -5.74 -6.55 2.23
C LEU A 82 -6.90 -5.56 2.07
N PHE A 83 -6.92 -4.80 0.98
CA PHE A 83 -7.97 -3.79 0.75
C PHE A 83 -9.35 -4.41 0.60
N ILE A 84 -9.45 -5.57 -0.06
CA ILE A 84 -10.72 -6.29 -0.16
C ILE A 84 -11.20 -6.73 1.22
N VAL A 85 -10.35 -7.36 2.02
CA VAL A 85 -10.71 -7.83 3.38
C VAL A 85 -11.12 -6.64 4.24
N GLU A 86 -10.32 -5.58 4.25
CA GLU A 86 -10.59 -4.34 4.95
C GLU A 86 -11.94 -3.73 4.54
N PHE A 87 -12.20 -3.59 3.24
CA PHE A 87 -13.44 -2.98 2.77
C PHE A 87 -14.67 -3.84 3.07
N MET A 88 -14.56 -5.17 2.93
CA MET A 88 -15.68 -6.09 3.21
C MET A 88 -16.03 -6.15 4.69
N PHE A 89 -15.02 -6.26 5.57
CA PHE A 89 -15.26 -6.42 7.00
C PHE A 89 -15.23 -5.11 7.79
N GLY A 90 -14.81 -3.99 7.18
CA GLY A 90 -14.90 -2.65 7.74
C GLY A 90 -16.34 -2.22 8.05
N PHE A 91 -17.32 -2.77 7.34
CA PHE A 91 -18.76 -2.60 7.66
C PHE A 91 -19.21 -3.33 8.91
N ILE A 92 -18.38 -4.19 9.51
CA ILE A 92 -18.61 -4.79 10.82
C ILE A 92 -17.87 -3.98 11.87
N SER A 93 -16.56 -3.80 11.69
CA SER A 93 -15.72 -2.95 12.51
C SER A 93 -14.46 -2.55 11.75
N ALA A 94 -14.05 -1.30 11.95
CA ALA A 94 -12.86 -0.69 11.41
C ALA A 94 -11.97 -0.12 12.54
N SER A 95 -12.10 -0.64 13.77
CA SER A 95 -11.20 -0.28 14.88
C SER A 95 -9.76 -0.72 14.56
N LEU A 96 -8.78 -0.08 15.20
CA LEU A 96 -7.36 -0.41 15.00
C LEU A 96 -7.08 -1.88 15.29
N SER A 97 -7.60 -2.42 16.41
CA SER A 97 -7.43 -3.81 16.79
C SER A 97 -7.91 -4.80 15.71
N ILE A 98 -9.04 -4.49 15.09
CA ILE A 98 -9.65 -5.30 14.05
C ILE A 98 -8.89 -5.18 12.72
N ARG A 99 -8.37 -4.00 12.38
CA ARG A 99 -7.48 -3.83 11.21
C ARG A 99 -6.16 -4.60 11.38
N ILE A 100 -5.61 -4.63 12.60
CA ILE A 100 -4.43 -5.47 12.92
C ILE A 100 -4.77 -6.94 12.68
N LEU A 101 -5.96 -7.39 13.12
CA LEU A 101 -6.44 -8.75 12.87
C LEU A 101 -6.53 -9.05 11.37
N TYR A 102 -7.11 -8.16 10.58
CA TYR A 102 -7.24 -8.32 9.13
C TYR A 102 -5.88 -8.37 8.45
N TYR A 103 -4.95 -7.47 8.80
CA TYR A 103 -3.59 -7.48 8.29
C TYR A 103 -2.87 -8.79 8.57
N ILE A 104 -2.85 -9.23 9.84
CA ILE A 104 -2.24 -10.51 10.23
C ILE A 104 -2.90 -11.63 9.42
N THR A 105 -4.24 -11.65 9.39
CA THR A 105 -5.04 -12.64 8.65
C THR A 105 -4.55 -12.76 7.22
N VAL A 106 -4.50 -11.65 6.49
CA VAL A 106 -4.12 -11.61 5.08
C VAL A 106 -2.65 -12.00 4.87
N VAL A 107 -1.74 -11.51 5.69
CA VAL A 107 -0.29 -11.81 5.56
C VAL A 107 -0.01 -13.29 5.73
N PHE A 108 -0.50 -13.94 6.79
CA PHE A 108 -0.07 -15.29 7.13
C PHE A 108 -0.97 -16.40 6.56
N LEU A 109 -2.18 -16.08 6.07
CA LEU A 109 -3.09 -17.08 5.50
C LEU A 109 -2.45 -17.91 4.37
N PRO A 110 -1.66 -17.35 3.42
CA PRO A 110 -0.99 -18.16 2.40
C PRO A 110 -0.06 -19.24 2.97
N ILE A 111 0.63 -18.96 4.10
CA ILE A 111 1.53 -19.91 4.75
C ILE A 111 0.77 -21.13 5.28
N ILE A 112 -0.47 -20.91 5.73
CA ILE A 112 -1.31 -21.94 6.34
C ILE A 112 -2.02 -22.77 5.27
N LEU A 113 -2.50 -22.11 4.22
CA LEU A 113 -3.30 -22.75 3.18
C LEU A 113 -2.47 -23.48 2.13
N PHE A 114 -1.26 -23.00 1.83
CA PHE A 114 -0.48 -23.49 0.71
C PHE A 114 0.85 -24.11 1.14
N GLU A 115 1.10 -25.33 0.66
CA GLU A 115 2.35 -26.05 0.90
C GLU A 115 3.48 -25.59 -0.05
N GLU A 116 3.12 -24.88 -1.12
CA GLU A 116 4.09 -24.35 -2.05
C GLU A 116 5.04 -23.39 -1.32
N LYS A 117 6.33 -23.55 -1.58
CA LYS A 117 7.37 -22.76 -0.95
C LYS A 117 8.47 -22.51 -1.96
N ARG A 118 8.42 -21.35 -2.60
CA ARG A 118 9.48 -20.92 -3.51
C ARG A 118 10.75 -20.65 -2.72
N GLU A 119 11.86 -21.20 -3.18
CA GLU A 119 13.17 -20.87 -2.65
C GLU A 119 13.52 -19.42 -3.02
N ILE A 120 14.13 -18.73 -2.06
CA ILE A 120 14.55 -17.34 -2.23
C ILE A 120 16.04 -17.31 -1.92
N THR A 121 16.86 -17.08 -2.94
CA THR A 121 18.30 -16.93 -2.74
C THR A 121 18.62 -15.53 -2.21
N ARG A 122 19.81 -15.36 -1.62
CA ARG A 122 20.28 -14.02 -1.19
C ARG A 122 20.30 -13.01 -2.35
N LYS A 123 20.65 -13.48 -3.56
CA LYS A 123 20.68 -12.67 -4.78
C LYS A 123 19.29 -12.26 -5.25
N ASP A 124 18.31 -13.14 -5.10
CA ASP A 124 16.92 -12.80 -5.41
C ASP A 124 16.40 -11.75 -4.44
N LEU A 125 16.63 -11.95 -3.15
CA LEU A 125 16.24 -10.99 -2.11
C LEU A 125 16.87 -9.62 -2.32
N SER A 126 18.17 -9.56 -2.62
CA SER A 126 18.85 -8.29 -2.89
C SER A 126 18.27 -7.59 -4.13
N THR A 127 17.97 -8.35 -5.19
CA THR A 127 17.38 -7.80 -6.42
C THR A 127 15.97 -7.27 -6.17
N MET A 128 15.14 -8.05 -5.46
CA MET A 128 13.79 -7.65 -5.07
C MET A 128 13.81 -6.37 -4.25
N LEU A 129 14.67 -6.30 -3.23
CA LEU A 129 14.80 -5.15 -2.37
C LEU A 129 15.28 -3.91 -3.14
N MET A 130 16.27 -4.03 -4.03
CA MET A 130 16.75 -2.90 -4.83
C MET A 130 15.65 -2.30 -5.70
N ILE A 131 14.87 -3.13 -6.39
CA ILE A 131 13.77 -2.65 -7.26
C ILE A 131 12.62 -2.11 -6.41
N TYR A 132 12.28 -2.79 -5.32
CA TYR A 132 11.22 -2.35 -4.38
C TYR A 132 11.51 -0.99 -3.77
N VAL A 133 12.73 -0.80 -3.24
CA VAL A 133 13.17 0.45 -2.62
C VAL A 133 13.28 1.55 -3.67
N SER A 134 13.88 1.29 -4.84
CA SER A 134 13.95 2.28 -5.91
C SER A 134 12.56 2.75 -6.34
N ALA A 135 11.61 1.82 -6.47
CA ALA A 135 10.22 2.13 -6.83
C ALA A 135 9.48 2.92 -5.75
N ALA A 136 9.87 2.85 -4.47
CA ALA A 136 9.32 3.68 -3.39
C ALA A 136 9.99 5.04 -3.29
N VAL A 137 11.32 5.08 -3.32
CA VAL A 137 12.12 6.28 -3.06
C VAL A 137 11.86 7.34 -4.13
N VAL A 138 11.76 6.97 -5.41
CA VAL A 138 11.55 7.95 -6.48
C VAL A 138 10.22 8.72 -6.30
N PRO A 139 9.04 8.07 -6.15
CA PRO A 139 7.80 8.77 -5.80
C PRO A 139 7.84 9.54 -4.49
N LEU A 140 8.51 9.01 -3.45
CA LEU A 140 8.64 9.70 -2.16
C LEU A 140 9.42 11.00 -2.30
N LEU A 141 10.52 11.02 -3.06
CA LEU A 141 11.30 12.24 -3.30
C LEU A 141 10.46 13.28 -4.04
N ILE A 142 9.66 12.86 -5.02
CA ILE A 142 8.70 13.75 -5.70
C ILE A 142 7.70 14.33 -4.69
N ARG A 143 7.16 13.49 -3.81
CA ARG A 143 6.21 13.92 -2.76
C ARG A 143 6.85 14.79 -1.67
N MET A 144 8.14 14.65 -1.41
CA MET A 144 8.88 15.56 -0.53
C MET A 144 9.00 16.96 -1.13
N SER A 145 9.16 17.07 -2.46
CA SER A 145 9.25 18.36 -3.16
C SER A 145 7.89 19.05 -3.30
N ILE A 146 6.81 18.27 -3.45
CA ILE A 146 5.45 18.75 -3.69
C ILE A 146 4.47 17.97 -2.78
N PRO A 147 4.43 18.26 -1.47
CA PRO A 147 3.47 17.62 -0.58
C PRO A 147 2.04 18.07 -0.97
N THR A 148 1.12 17.11 -1.17
CA THR A 148 -0.21 17.34 -1.78
C THR A 148 -1.11 18.34 -1.06
N GLN A 149 -0.74 18.75 0.15
CA GLN A 149 -1.54 19.68 0.96
C GLN A 149 -1.45 21.13 0.49
N TYR A 150 -0.52 21.46 -0.42
CA TYR A 150 -0.22 22.86 -0.76
C TYR A 150 -0.65 23.31 -2.16
N PHE A 151 -1.13 22.41 -3.02
CA PHE A 151 -1.48 22.76 -4.40
C PHE A 151 -2.99 22.73 -4.65
N ASN A 152 -3.47 23.77 -5.32
CA ASN A 152 -4.83 24.33 -5.38
C ASN A 152 -5.97 23.44 -5.95
N TYR A 153 -5.80 22.12 -6.03
CA TYR A 153 -6.85 21.24 -6.55
C TYR A 153 -7.84 20.84 -5.45
N CYS A 154 -9.13 21.10 -5.67
CA CYS A 154 -10.21 20.68 -4.77
C CYS A 154 -10.16 19.17 -4.44
N GLU A 155 -9.70 18.35 -5.39
CA GLU A 155 -9.53 16.90 -5.22
C GLU A 155 -8.49 16.53 -4.15
N CYS A 156 -7.43 17.33 -3.98
CA CYS A 156 -6.40 17.06 -2.96
C CYS A 156 -6.94 17.24 -1.54
N TRP A 157 -7.83 18.23 -1.34
CA TRP A 157 -8.54 18.44 -0.07
C TRP A 157 -9.52 17.31 0.20
N MET A 158 -10.23 16.86 -0.85
CA MET A 158 -11.13 15.71 -0.78
C MET A 158 -10.39 14.45 -0.35
N ASP A 159 -9.28 14.11 -1.03
CA ASP A 159 -8.47 12.94 -0.71
C ASP A 159 -7.95 12.97 0.73
N THR A 160 -7.48 14.14 1.18
CA THR A 160 -6.96 14.33 2.53
C THR A 160 -8.06 14.16 3.59
N ALA A 161 -9.26 14.71 3.33
CA ALA A 161 -10.40 14.59 4.23
C ALA A 161 -10.88 13.13 4.33
N ILE A 162 -11.05 12.45 3.19
CA ILE A 162 -11.45 11.04 3.13
C ILE A 162 -10.42 10.16 3.86
N PHE A 163 -9.13 10.34 3.56
CA PHE A 163 -8.07 9.55 4.19
C PHE A 163 -7.99 9.79 5.70
N SER A 164 -8.07 11.06 6.12
CA SER A 164 -8.05 11.42 7.55
C SER A 164 -9.25 10.85 8.29
N ASN A 165 -10.43 10.88 7.67
CA ASN A 165 -11.62 10.26 8.25
C ASN A 165 -11.46 8.74 8.34
N ALA A 166 -10.97 8.11 7.26
CA ALA A 166 -10.71 6.67 7.21
C ALA A 166 -9.75 6.16 8.29
N MET A 167 -8.87 7.00 8.82
CA MET A 167 -7.98 6.66 9.94
C MET A 167 -8.64 6.71 11.33
N ARG A 168 -9.83 7.31 11.45
CA ARG A 168 -10.50 7.58 12.74
C ARG A 168 -11.80 6.82 12.94
N ILE A 169 -12.43 6.36 11.86
CA ILE A 169 -13.70 5.65 11.94
C ILE A 169 -13.59 4.32 12.67
N GLN A 170 -14.66 3.95 13.37
CA GLN A 170 -14.80 2.64 13.99
C GLN A 170 -15.59 1.63 13.14
N ARG A 171 -16.25 2.09 12.07
CA ARG A 171 -17.07 1.26 11.18
C ARG A 171 -17.33 1.99 9.86
N LEU A 172 -17.49 1.25 8.77
CA LEU A 172 -17.97 1.76 7.49
C LEU A 172 -19.51 1.83 7.42
N PRO A 173 -20.09 2.70 6.57
CA PRO A 173 -19.42 3.64 5.66
C PRO A 173 -18.74 4.82 6.39
N LEU A 174 -17.81 5.50 5.70
CA LEU A 174 -17.24 6.76 6.20
C LEU A 174 -18.35 7.81 6.37
N GLU A 175 -18.22 8.70 7.35
CA GLU A 175 -19.02 9.93 7.38
C GLU A 175 -18.57 10.85 6.23
N ASP A 176 -19.52 11.52 5.58
CA ASP A 176 -19.22 12.46 4.51
C ASP A 176 -18.55 13.73 5.09
N PRO A 177 -17.32 14.08 4.67
CA PRO A 177 -16.63 15.26 5.19
C PRO A 177 -17.33 16.60 4.91
N TRP A 178 -18.24 16.64 3.94
CA TRP A 178 -18.99 17.85 3.56
C TRP A 178 -20.44 17.84 4.07
N LEU A 179 -20.95 16.68 4.51
CA LEU A 179 -22.31 16.50 5.01
C LEU A 179 -22.32 15.75 6.34
N SER A 180 -22.09 16.47 7.43
CA SER A 180 -22.00 15.87 8.77
C SER A 180 -23.24 15.06 9.13
N GLY A 181 -23.02 13.90 9.74
CA GLY A 181 -24.02 12.92 10.14
C GLY A 181 -24.51 12.03 8.98
N LEU A 182 -24.14 12.31 7.73
CA LEU A 182 -24.52 11.50 6.58
C LEU A 182 -23.39 10.55 6.16
N PRO A 183 -23.72 9.33 5.70
CA PRO A 183 -22.73 8.41 5.18
C PRO A 183 -22.24 8.87 3.80
N MET A 184 -20.93 8.74 3.57
CA MET A 184 -20.33 9.00 2.26
C MET A 184 -20.67 7.86 1.29
N VAL A 185 -21.28 8.21 0.16
CA VAL A 185 -21.78 7.26 -0.86
C VAL A 185 -20.86 7.19 -2.09
N TYR A 186 -19.63 7.71 -1.98
CA TYR A 186 -18.67 7.84 -3.09
C TYR A 186 -17.52 6.82 -3.03
N TYR A 187 -16.62 6.80 -4.02
CA TYR A 187 -15.48 5.86 -4.03
C TYR A 187 -14.42 6.26 -2.99
N TYR A 188 -14.16 5.40 -2.01
CA TYR A 188 -13.12 5.62 -0.98
C TYR A 188 -12.30 4.39 -0.64
N GLY A 189 -12.53 3.26 -1.32
CA GLY A 189 -11.88 1.99 -0.98
C GLY A 189 -10.36 2.07 -1.03
N GLY A 190 -9.79 2.81 -1.99
CA GLY A 190 -8.36 3.07 -2.07
C GLY A 190 -7.85 3.88 -0.87
N HIS A 191 -8.49 5.00 -0.57
CA HIS A 191 -8.14 5.84 0.59
C HIS A 191 -8.23 5.07 1.89
N TYR A 192 -9.28 4.27 2.07
CA TYR A 192 -9.49 3.44 3.26
C TYR A 192 -8.40 2.38 3.40
N GLY A 193 -8.07 1.66 2.33
CA GLY A 193 -7.01 0.66 2.34
C GLY A 193 -5.63 1.24 2.67
N PHE A 194 -5.28 2.38 2.06
CA PHE A 194 -4.01 3.04 2.37
C PHE A 194 -4.00 3.72 3.74
N ALA A 195 -5.14 4.24 4.21
CA ALA A 195 -5.30 4.75 5.57
C ALA A 195 -5.06 3.65 6.60
N THR A 196 -5.51 2.42 6.33
CA THR A 196 -5.19 1.25 7.16
C THR A 196 -3.69 1.00 7.21
N LEU A 197 -2.98 0.96 6.07
CA LEU A 197 -1.53 0.76 6.08
C LEU A 197 -0.77 1.87 6.83
N ALA A 198 -1.20 3.13 6.66
CA ALA A 198 -0.66 4.25 7.41
C ALA A 198 -0.90 4.11 8.91
N LEU A 199 -2.12 3.74 9.30
CA LEU A 199 -2.51 3.54 10.70
C LEU A 199 -1.72 2.40 11.36
N LEU A 200 -1.57 1.25 10.70
CA LEU A 200 -0.76 0.11 11.17
C LEU A 200 0.72 0.46 11.35
N SER A 201 1.18 1.50 10.65
CA SER A 201 2.54 2.02 10.73
C SER A 201 2.66 3.22 11.67
N ALA A 202 1.57 3.57 12.37
CA ALA A 202 1.44 4.76 13.20
C ALA A 202 1.75 6.09 12.47
N LEU A 203 1.59 6.16 11.15
CA LEU A 203 1.79 7.41 10.42
C LEU A 203 0.60 8.35 10.68
N PRO A 204 0.82 9.57 11.20
CA PRO A 204 -0.26 10.54 11.34
C PRO A 204 -0.79 10.97 9.96
N PRO A 205 -2.07 11.39 9.85
CA PRO A 205 -2.74 11.56 8.56
C PRO A 205 -2.00 12.45 7.55
N GLY A 206 -1.41 13.56 8.01
CA GLY A 206 -0.69 14.50 7.13
C GLY A 206 0.54 13.90 6.43
N TYR A 207 1.17 12.90 7.04
CA TYR A 207 2.27 12.15 6.43
C TYR A 207 1.75 10.91 5.72
N GLY A 208 0.78 10.22 6.31
CA GLY A 208 0.17 9.01 5.77
C GLY A 208 -0.35 9.19 4.35
N ILE A 209 -1.03 10.31 4.04
CA ILE A 209 -1.57 10.55 2.70
C ILE A 209 -0.47 10.70 1.63
N ASN A 210 0.64 11.35 1.98
CA ASN A 210 1.77 11.54 1.07
C ASN A 210 2.49 10.20 0.80
N VAL A 211 2.71 9.40 1.85
CA VAL A 211 3.30 8.06 1.74
C VAL A 211 2.38 7.13 0.97
N ALA A 212 1.06 7.16 1.23
CA ALA A 212 0.06 6.40 0.51
C ALA A 212 0.09 6.71 -0.99
N SER A 213 0.11 7.99 -1.36
CA SER A 213 0.17 8.37 -2.76
C SER A 213 1.47 7.96 -3.45
N ALA A 214 2.62 8.10 -2.79
CA ALA A 214 3.89 7.56 -3.29
C ALA A 214 3.82 6.02 -3.48
N THR A 215 3.10 5.33 -2.59
CA THR A 215 2.90 3.87 -2.66
C THR A 215 2.06 3.45 -3.86
N VAL A 216 1.05 4.24 -4.26
CA VAL A 216 0.27 3.96 -5.48
C VAL A 216 1.20 3.86 -6.69
N LEU A 217 2.10 4.83 -6.86
CA LEU A 217 3.08 4.81 -7.96
C LEU A 217 4.07 3.65 -7.83
N GLN A 218 4.53 3.34 -6.62
CA GLN A 218 5.38 2.16 -6.39
C GLN A 218 4.69 0.87 -6.83
N LEU A 219 3.45 0.64 -6.41
CA LEU A 219 2.70 -0.59 -6.70
C LEU A 219 2.37 -0.70 -8.19
N LEU A 220 2.06 0.42 -8.85
CA LEU A 220 1.87 0.49 -10.29
C LEU A 220 3.15 0.08 -11.03
N PHE A 221 4.29 0.68 -10.67
CA PHE A 221 5.60 0.34 -11.22
C PHE A 221 5.91 -1.14 -11.06
N MET A 222 5.71 -1.68 -9.84
CA MET A 222 5.96 -3.09 -9.55
C MET A 222 5.06 -4.01 -10.36
N ALA A 223 3.76 -3.69 -10.49
CA ALA A 223 2.84 -4.48 -11.30
C ALA A 223 3.28 -4.52 -12.77
N ILE A 224 3.58 -3.37 -13.37
CA ILE A 224 4.00 -3.28 -14.78
C ILE A 224 5.34 -4.00 -15.00
N TYR A 225 6.31 -3.77 -14.12
CA TYR A 225 7.60 -4.46 -14.17
C TYR A 225 7.42 -5.98 -14.04
N GLY A 226 6.60 -6.41 -13.09
CA GLY A 226 6.30 -7.80 -12.81
C GLY A 226 5.64 -8.52 -13.98
N PHE A 227 4.56 -7.95 -14.53
CA PHE A 227 3.84 -8.55 -15.66
C PHE A 227 4.69 -8.58 -16.92
N SER A 228 5.33 -7.47 -17.28
CA SER A 228 6.19 -7.42 -18.47
C SER A 228 7.34 -8.42 -18.36
N LEU A 229 7.93 -8.59 -17.17
CA LEU A 229 9.04 -9.53 -16.97
C LEU A 229 8.63 -10.98 -17.17
N VAL A 230 7.43 -11.36 -16.72
CA VAL A 230 6.89 -12.71 -16.96
C VAL A 230 6.71 -12.92 -18.47
N ILE A 231 5.97 -12.02 -19.12
CA ILE A 231 5.63 -12.13 -20.55
C ILE A 231 6.90 -12.19 -21.42
N LEU A 232 7.86 -11.30 -21.19
CA LEU A 232 9.09 -11.22 -22.00
C LEU A 232 9.99 -12.43 -21.79
N ARG A 233 10.05 -12.99 -20.58
CA ARG A 233 10.80 -14.23 -20.31
C ARG A 233 10.16 -15.44 -20.95
N GLU A 234 8.84 -15.56 -20.88
CA GLU A 234 8.11 -16.65 -21.53
C GLU A 234 8.28 -16.62 -23.05
N LYS A 235 8.36 -15.43 -23.65
CA LYS A 235 8.67 -15.24 -25.08
C LYS A 235 10.15 -15.37 -25.44
N GLY A 236 11.03 -15.66 -24.49
CA GLY A 236 12.47 -15.80 -24.75
C GLY A 236 13.17 -14.50 -25.18
N VAL A 237 12.62 -13.34 -24.85
CA VAL A 237 13.16 -12.05 -25.30
C VAL A 237 14.50 -11.77 -24.60
N PRO A 238 15.60 -11.51 -25.35
CA PRO A 238 16.88 -11.19 -24.76
C PRO A 238 16.78 -9.88 -23.94
N ARG A 239 17.50 -9.82 -22.82
CA ARG A 239 17.49 -8.66 -21.90
C ARG A 239 16.10 -8.29 -21.35
N ALA A 240 15.19 -9.26 -21.20
CA ALA A 240 13.83 -9.05 -20.66
C ALA A 240 13.78 -8.13 -19.42
N ARG A 241 14.71 -8.27 -18.47
CA ARG A 241 14.77 -7.41 -17.26
C ARG A 241 14.94 -5.92 -17.58
N LEU A 242 15.80 -5.58 -18.53
CA LEU A 242 16.05 -4.19 -18.93
C LEU A 242 14.83 -3.62 -19.66
N LEU A 243 14.26 -4.40 -20.59
CA LEU A 243 13.05 -3.99 -21.31
C LEU A 243 11.86 -3.80 -20.36
N SER A 244 11.66 -4.70 -19.39
CA SER A 244 10.64 -4.54 -18.35
C SER A 244 10.84 -3.29 -17.52
N LEU A 245 12.09 -2.94 -17.19
CA LEU A 245 12.41 -1.72 -16.46
C LEU A 245 12.02 -0.47 -17.30
N LEU A 246 12.39 -0.45 -18.58
CA LEU A 246 12.03 0.65 -19.48
C LEU A 246 10.50 0.78 -19.64
N ILE A 247 9.80 -0.34 -19.82
CA ILE A 247 8.33 -0.36 -19.90
C ILE A 247 7.72 0.20 -18.61
N ALA A 248 8.19 -0.25 -17.45
CA ALA A 248 7.68 0.20 -16.15
C ALA A 248 7.94 1.70 -15.93
N LEU A 249 9.11 2.22 -16.30
CA LEU A 249 9.43 3.64 -16.22
C LEU A 249 8.53 4.47 -17.14
N CYS A 250 8.40 4.07 -18.41
CA CYS A 250 7.57 4.79 -19.38
C CYS A 250 6.09 4.81 -18.98
N LEU A 251 5.54 3.70 -18.49
CA LEU A 251 4.13 3.62 -18.14
C LEU A 251 3.80 4.20 -16.76
N THR A 252 4.73 4.20 -15.81
CA THR A 252 4.50 4.80 -14.48
C THR A 252 4.69 6.31 -14.50
N PHE A 253 5.71 6.80 -15.22
CA PHE A 253 6.10 8.22 -15.19
C PHE A 253 5.86 8.96 -16.52
N GLY A 254 5.68 8.24 -17.63
CA GLY A 254 5.48 8.83 -18.96
C GLY A 254 4.02 8.90 -19.42
N ALA A 255 3.08 8.26 -18.71
CA ALA A 255 1.68 8.18 -19.13
C ALA A 255 0.96 9.55 -19.13
N ASN A 256 1.39 10.49 -18.29
CA ASN A 256 0.96 11.87 -18.35
C ASN A 256 2.22 12.75 -18.37
N ALA A 257 2.80 12.95 -19.55
CA ALA A 257 3.96 13.84 -19.73
C ALA A 257 3.64 15.30 -19.37
N TYR A 258 2.37 15.64 -19.20
CA TYR A 258 1.90 16.98 -18.87
C TYR A 258 2.48 17.52 -17.55
N PRO A 259 2.29 16.86 -16.37
CA PRO A 259 2.91 17.32 -15.12
C PRO A 259 4.45 17.32 -15.15
N PHE A 260 5.08 16.43 -15.93
CA PHE A 260 6.54 16.47 -16.12
C PHE A 260 6.97 17.71 -16.91
N VAL A 261 6.25 18.07 -17.97
CA VAL A 261 6.47 19.28 -18.76
C VAL A 261 6.19 20.53 -17.93
N GLU A 262 5.16 20.55 -17.10
CA GLU A 262 4.89 21.65 -16.15
C GLU A 262 6.02 21.81 -15.14
N TYR A 263 6.53 20.72 -14.58
CA TYR A 263 7.65 20.77 -13.65
C TYR A 263 8.94 21.29 -14.32
N LEU A 264 9.22 20.88 -15.56
CA LEU A 264 10.34 21.45 -16.33
C LEU A 264 10.15 22.94 -16.62
N LYS A 265 8.93 23.37 -16.97
CA LYS A 265 8.60 24.80 -17.14
C LYS A 265 8.77 25.57 -15.84
N TYR A 266 8.40 25.00 -14.70
CA TYR A 266 8.64 25.59 -13.39
C TYR A 266 10.14 25.77 -13.11
N LEU A 267 10.95 24.71 -13.30
CA LEU A 267 12.40 24.81 -13.12
C LEU A 267 13.06 25.83 -14.06
N TRP A 268 12.53 25.99 -15.27
CA TRP A 268 13.06 26.91 -16.28
C TRP A 268 12.63 28.37 -16.05
N ASN A 269 11.36 28.59 -15.73
CA ASN A 269 10.77 29.93 -15.62
C ASN A 269 10.76 30.48 -14.19
N GLY A 270 10.91 29.64 -13.16
CA GLY A 270 10.78 30.02 -11.76
C GLY A 270 9.35 30.42 -11.32
N ASP A 271 8.37 30.31 -12.22
CA ASP A 271 7.01 30.78 -11.98
C ASP A 271 6.16 29.73 -11.27
N GLN A 272 5.88 29.97 -9.99
CA GLN A 272 5.04 29.12 -9.15
C GLN A 272 3.57 29.10 -9.60
N ASN A 273 3.11 30.09 -10.37
CA ASN A 273 1.71 30.18 -10.79
C ASN A 273 1.34 29.21 -11.92
N ALA A 274 2.33 28.60 -12.59
CA ALA A 274 2.09 27.63 -13.65
C ALA A 274 1.32 26.37 -13.18
N PHE A 275 1.33 26.08 -11.88
CA PHE A 275 0.60 24.95 -11.28
C PHE A 275 -0.89 25.25 -11.00
N ASN A 276 -1.37 26.48 -11.22
CA ASN A 276 -2.69 26.94 -10.74
C ASN A 276 -3.75 27.11 -11.85
N THR A 277 -3.46 26.77 -13.10
CA THR A 277 -4.31 27.10 -14.25
C THR A 277 -4.99 25.93 -14.95
N ALA A 278 -5.06 24.74 -14.34
CA ALA A 278 -5.88 23.64 -14.82
C ALA A 278 -7.01 23.33 -13.84
#